data_AF-S9TEA8-F1
#
_entry.id   AF-S9TEA8-F1
#
_cell.length_a   1.000
_cell.length_b   1.000
_cell.length_c   1.000
_cell.angle_alpha   90.00
_cell.angle_beta   90.00
_cell.angle_gamma   90.00
#
_symmetry.space_group_name_H-M   'P 1'
#
loop_
_entity.id
_entity.type
_entity.pdbx_description
1 polymer ?
#
loop_
_entity_poly.entity_id
_entity_poly.type
_entity_poly.pdbx_seq_one_letter_code
_entity_poly.pdbx_strand_id
1 'polypeptide(L)'
;MPDPAAAQKMFRFLFYTTALLFLLLLYPFTDSNSPMFTMQGLPWWELPVSSASCFLLLRALYPRAKENEIKEEYEAASRTDPFLTFDAFLWSRYPNLFDGYANNQHMAIAMVATCLSRADKLDFAKTVFITARKTKDVRKSVDDIVEVLSRHLAEAQ
;
A
#
# COMPACT_ATOMS: atom_id res chain seq x y z
N MET A 1 48.39 -23.29 -27.33
CA MET A 1 47.21 -22.76 -28.03
C MET A 1 45.98 -23.25 -27.28
N PRO A 2 45.07 -22.38 -26.83
CA PRO A 2 43.85 -22.83 -26.17
C PRO A 2 43.04 -23.67 -27.16
N ASP A 3 42.59 -24.85 -26.72
CA ASP A 3 41.86 -25.80 -27.54
C ASP A 3 40.56 -25.15 -28.06
N PRO A 4 40.37 -25.01 -29.39
CA PRO A 4 39.23 -24.28 -29.96
C PRO A 4 37.88 -24.91 -29.55
N ALA A 5 37.85 -26.22 -29.28
CA ALA A 5 36.66 -26.91 -28.79
C ALA A 5 36.27 -26.50 -27.36
N ALA A 6 37.27 -26.23 -26.51
CA ALA A 6 37.03 -25.75 -25.14
C ALA A 6 36.52 -24.31 -25.12
N ALA A 7 37.08 -23.44 -25.98
CA ALA A 7 36.64 -22.05 -26.13
C ALA A 7 35.18 -21.97 -26.60
N GLN A 8 34.77 -22.81 -27.56
CA GLN A 8 33.40 -22.83 -28.08
C GLN A 8 32.36 -23.29 -27.03
N LYS A 9 32.71 -24.29 -26.21
CA LYS A 9 31.84 -24.75 -25.11
C LYS A 9 31.69 -23.68 -24.03
N MET A 10 32.78 -23.00 -23.69
CA MET A 10 32.78 -21.93 -22.69
C MET A 10 31.96 -20.72 -23.17
N PHE A 11 32.06 -20.35 -24.45
CA PHE A 11 31.25 -19.28 -25.03
C PHE A 11 29.74 -19.62 -25.04
N ARG A 12 29.37 -20.85 -25.42
CA ARG A 12 27.97 -21.30 -25.36
C ARG A 12 27.43 -21.25 -23.94
N PHE A 13 28.20 -21.72 -22.97
CA PHE A 13 27.81 -21.68 -21.56
C PHE A 13 27.60 -20.23 -21.07
N LEU A 14 28.53 -19.33 -21.37
CA LEU A 14 28.41 -17.91 -21.03
C LEU A 14 27.21 -17.26 -21.72
N PHE A 15 26.96 -17.58 -22.99
CA PHE A 15 25.80 -17.05 -23.72
C PHE A 15 24.48 -17.50 -23.09
N TYR A 16 24.32 -18.81 -22.81
CA TYR A 16 23.07 -19.32 -22.22
C TYR A 16 22.86 -18.85 -20.79
N THR A 17 23.91 -18.77 -19.98
CA THR A 17 23.81 -18.25 -18.61
C THR A 17 23.47 -16.75 -18.60
N THR A 18 24.08 -15.98 -19.50
CA THR A 18 23.76 -14.55 -19.62
C THR A 18 22.35 -14.33 -20.16
N ALA A 19 21.92 -15.10 -21.16
CA ALA A 19 20.54 -15.04 -21.68
C ALA A 19 19.50 -15.46 -20.63
N LEU A 20 19.80 -16.48 -19.82
CA LEU A 20 18.96 -16.91 -18.71
C LEU A 20 18.86 -15.83 -17.62
N LEU A 21 19.99 -15.24 -17.24
CA LEU A 21 20.01 -14.12 -16.28
C LEU A 21 19.23 -12.92 -16.81
N PHE A 22 19.36 -12.60 -18.10
CA PHE A 22 18.60 -11.52 -18.73
C PHE A 22 17.10 -11.81 -18.77
N LEU A 23 16.69 -13.05 -19.07
CA LEU A 23 15.30 -13.48 -19.02
C LEU A 23 14.73 -13.42 -17.59
N LEU A 24 15.50 -13.80 -16.57
CA LEU A 24 15.11 -13.67 -15.17
C LEU A 24 14.99 -12.20 -14.74
N LEU A 25 15.80 -11.32 -15.32
CA LEU A 25 15.75 -9.86 -15.08
C LEU A 25 14.53 -9.22 -15.76
N LEU A 26 14.09 -9.76 -16.89
CA LEU A 26 12.89 -9.30 -17.62
C LEU A 26 11.58 -9.90 -17.10
N TYR A 27 11.61 -11.07 -16.45
CA TYR A 27 10.45 -11.70 -15.84
C TYR A 27 9.59 -10.77 -14.96
N PRO A 28 10.15 -9.94 -14.05
CA PRO A 28 9.37 -8.99 -13.26
C PRO A 28 8.73 -7.85 -14.07
N PHE A 29 9.18 -7.57 -15.30
CA PHE A 29 8.58 -6.57 -16.19
C PHE A 29 7.38 -7.11 -16.98
N THR A 30 7.24 -8.43 -17.09
CA THR A 30 6.12 -9.05 -17.83
C THR A 30 4.87 -9.29 -16.98
N ASP A 31 4.99 -9.19 -15.66
CA ASP A 31 3.86 -9.40 -14.73
C ASP A 31 3.41 -8.07 -14.13
N SER A 32 2.34 -7.50 -14.70
CA SER A 32 1.67 -6.30 -14.20
C SER A 32 1.09 -6.47 -12.79
N ASN A 33 1.04 -7.70 -12.26
CA ASN A 33 0.64 -7.99 -10.87
C ASN A 33 1.83 -8.12 -9.91
N SER A 34 3.07 -7.88 -10.36
CA SER A 34 4.22 -8.03 -9.48
C SER A 34 4.24 -6.94 -8.38
N PRO A 35 4.53 -7.32 -7.12
CA PRO A 35 4.59 -6.38 -6.01
C PRO A 35 5.69 -5.32 -6.20
N MET A 36 6.72 -5.60 -7.01
CA MET A 36 7.78 -4.64 -7.36
C MET A 36 7.29 -3.56 -8.34
N PHE A 37 6.47 -3.91 -9.34
CA PHE A 37 5.91 -2.91 -10.26
C PHE A 37 4.90 -1.98 -9.55
N THR A 38 4.22 -2.51 -8.53
CA THR A 38 3.29 -1.75 -7.69
C THR A 38 4.01 -0.74 -6.76
N MET A 39 5.35 -0.82 -6.63
CA MET A 39 6.14 0.05 -5.74
C MET A 39 6.80 1.25 -6.45
N GLN A 40 6.76 1.35 -7.78
CA GLN A 40 7.51 2.39 -8.53
C GLN A 40 6.78 3.73 -8.74
N GLY A 41 5.54 3.90 -8.28
CA GLY A 41 4.79 5.15 -8.51
C GLY A 41 5.05 6.26 -7.48
N LEU A 42 5.25 5.88 -6.23
CA LEU A 42 5.72 6.69 -5.11
C LEU A 42 5.61 5.74 -3.93
N PRO A 43 6.70 5.46 -3.23
CA PRO A 43 6.55 4.64 -2.06
C PRO A 43 5.62 5.35 -1.07
N TRP A 44 4.54 4.69 -0.68
CA TRP A 44 3.54 5.25 0.23
C TRP A 44 4.11 5.67 1.60
N TRP A 45 5.36 5.29 1.92
CA TRP A 45 6.11 5.77 3.08
C TRP A 45 6.70 7.19 2.93
N GLU A 46 6.76 7.74 1.70
CA GLU A 46 7.14 9.14 1.42
C GLU A 46 5.92 10.08 1.38
N LEU A 47 4.71 9.53 1.48
CA LEU A 47 3.48 10.32 1.55
C LEU A 47 3.35 10.99 2.93
N PRO A 48 2.69 12.17 2.99
CA PRO A 48 2.26 12.74 4.26
C PRO A 48 1.51 11.71 5.10
N VAL A 49 1.70 11.74 6.42
CA VAL A 49 1.12 10.77 7.36
C VAL A 49 -0.41 10.67 7.22
N SER A 50 -1.08 11.78 6.88
CA SER A 50 -2.52 11.79 6.59
C SER A 50 -2.89 10.91 5.39
N SER A 51 -2.21 11.10 4.25
CA SER A 51 -2.40 10.31 3.04
C SER A 51 -2.09 8.82 3.27
N ALA A 52 -1.00 8.50 3.98
CA ALA A 52 -0.66 7.12 4.31
C ALA A 52 -1.74 6.45 5.20
N SER A 53 -2.32 7.21 6.14
CA SER A 53 -3.39 6.73 7.01
C SER A 53 -4.67 6.40 6.23
N CYS A 54 -5.03 7.26 5.27
CA CYS A 54 -6.12 7.02 4.35
C CYS A 54 -5.92 5.76 3.51
N PHE A 55 -4.71 5.54 2.98
CA PHE A 55 -4.37 4.33 2.23
C PHE A 55 -4.46 3.07 3.09
N LEU A 56 -3.95 3.11 4.33
CA LEU A 56 -4.03 1.99 5.26
C LEU A 56 -5.48 1.64 5.59
N LEU A 57 -6.32 2.63 5.88
CA LEU A 57 -7.74 2.44 6.14
C LEU A 57 -8.46 1.88 4.91
N LEU A 58 -8.21 2.44 3.72
CA LEU A 58 -8.80 1.96 2.48
C LEU A 58 -8.49 0.48 2.24
N ARG A 59 -7.22 0.12 2.38
CA ARG A 59 -6.74 -1.25 2.17
C ARG A 59 -7.25 -2.23 3.24
N ALA A 60 -7.44 -1.77 4.47
CA ALA A 60 -7.92 -2.61 5.57
C ALA A 60 -9.44 -2.86 5.50
N LEU A 61 -10.21 -1.83 5.15
CA LEU A 61 -11.67 -1.84 5.22
C LEU A 61 -12.36 -2.29 3.93
N TYR A 62 -11.73 -2.04 2.78
CA TYR A 62 -12.37 -2.25 1.48
C TYR A 62 -11.71 -3.36 0.67
N PRO A 63 -12.48 -4.06 -0.19
CA PRO A 63 -11.91 -5.01 -1.12
C PRO A 63 -11.02 -4.31 -2.15
N ARG A 64 -10.02 -5.04 -2.65
CA ARG A 64 -9.03 -4.54 -3.61
C ARG A 64 -9.64 -3.94 -4.88
N ALA A 65 -10.81 -4.42 -5.31
CA ALA A 65 -11.54 -3.85 -6.44
C ALA A 65 -11.94 -2.38 -6.19
N LYS A 66 -12.41 -2.07 -4.98
CA LYS A 66 -12.80 -0.71 -4.59
C LYS A 66 -11.58 0.19 -4.36
N GLU A 67 -10.52 -0.37 -3.78
CA GLU A 67 -9.22 0.30 -3.66
C GLU A 67 -8.71 0.76 -5.03
N ASN A 68 -8.74 -0.14 -6.03
CA ASN A 68 -8.31 0.17 -7.39
C ASN A 68 -9.20 1.21 -8.07
N GLU A 69 -10.52 1.11 -7.95
CA GLU A 69 -11.47 2.10 -8.48
C GLU A 69 -11.15 3.51 -7.96
N ILE A 70 -11.00 3.66 -6.64
CA ILE A 70 -10.70 4.95 -6.01
C ILE A 70 -9.30 5.46 -6.43
N LYS A 71 -8.34 4.55 -6.58
CA LYS A 71 -7.00 4.89 -7.05
C LYS A 71 -7.02 5.40 -8.50
N GLU A 72 -7.76 4.75 -9.38
CA GLU A 72 -7.92 5.19 -10.78
C GLU A 72 -8.62 6.55 -10.86
N GLU A 73 -9.64 6.80 -10.04
CA GLU A 73 -10.29 8.11 -9.94
C GLU A 73 -9.30 9.20 -9.46
N TYR A 74 -8.48 8.91 -8.45
CA TYR A 74 -7.44 9.81 -7.97
C TYR A 74 -6.37 10.09 -9.03
N GLU A 75 -5.91 9.06 -9.75
CA GLU A 75 -4.93 9.22 -10.83
C GLU A 75 -5.50 10.07 -11.97
N ALA A 76 -6.79 9.96 -12.29
CA ALA A 76 -7.44 10.84 -13.25
C ALA A 76 -7.53 12.29 -12.75
N ALA A 77 -7.88 12.48 -11.48
CA ALA A 77 -7.99 13.81 -10.87
C ALA A 77 -6.62 14.51 -10.75
N SER A 78 -5.59 13.80 -10.32
CA SER A 78 -4.22 14.33 -10.14
C SER A 78 -3.54 14.70 -11.46
N ARG A 79 -3.94 14.11 -12.60
CA ARG A 79 -3.52 14.59 -13.93
C ARG A 79 -4.04 15.99 -14.25
N THR A 80 -5.18 16.37 -13.67
CA THR A 80 -5.82 17.67 -13.89
C THR A 80 -5.34 18.69 -12.85
N ASP A 81 -5.10 18.24 -11.61
CA ASP A 81 -4.52 19.05 -10.53
C ASP A 81 -3.32 18.32 -9.88
N PRO A 82 -2.08 18.65 -10.28
CA PRO A 82 -0.87 18.02 -9.75
C PRO A 82 -0.64 18.23 -8.25
N PHE A 83 -1.31 19.20 -7.62
CA PHE A 83 -1.17 19.49 -6.18
C PHE A 83 -2.23 18.77 -5.33
N LEU A 84 -3.15 18.05 -5.96
CA LEU A 84 -4.18 17.29 -5.26
C LEU A 84 -3.55 16.11 -4.53
N THR A 85 -3.57 16.16 -3.19
CA THR A 85 -3.14 15.04 -2.35
C THR A 85 -4.27 14.02 -2.20
N PHE A 86 -3.91 12.77 -1.89
CA PHE A 86 -4.88 11.69 -1.77
C PHE A 86 -5.90 11.92 -0.64
N ASP A 87 -5.48 12.48 0.49
CA ASP A 87 -6.38 12.85 1.58
C ASP A 87 -7.35 13.97 1.19
N ALA A 88 -6.89 15.00 0.47
CA ALA A 88 -7.76 16.05 -0.05
C ALA A 88 -8.76 15.53 -1.09
N PHE A 89 -8.33 14.61 -1.96
CA PHE A 89 -9.19 13.91 -2.90
C PHE A 89 -10.28 13.11 -2.16
N LEU A 90 -9.91 12.31 -1.16
CA LEU A 90 -10.89 11.53 -0.40
C LEU A 90 -11.87 12.41 0.36
N TRP A 91 -11.42 13.53 0.95
CA TRP A 91 -12.32 14.45 1.65
C TRP A 91 -13.34 15.10 0.74
N SER A 92 -12.96 15.44 -0.50
CA SER A 92 -13.88 16.05 -1.45
C SER A 92 -14.81 15.03 -2.11
N ARG A 93 -14.30 13.85 -2.47
CA ARG A 93 -15.03 12.85 -3.26
C ARG A 93 -15.78 11.81 -2.42
N TYR A 94 -15.23 11.47 -1.25
CA TYR A 94 -15.77 10.45 -0.35
C TYR A 94 -15.71 10.92 1.12
N PRO A 95 -16.52 11.92 1.51
CA PRO A 95 -16.46 12.53 2.84
C PRO A 95 -16.78 11.56 3.99
N ASN A 96 -17.52 10.49 3.71
CA ASN A 96 -18.04 9.54 4.69
C ASN A 96 -17.52 8.10 4.45
N LEU A 97 -16.39 7.95 3.74
CA LEU A 97 -15.82 6.65 3.43
C LEU A 97 -15.39 5.90 4.68
N PHE A 98 -14.80 6.60 5.65
CA PHE A 98 -14.31 6.02 6.88
C PHE A 98 -15.16 6.40 8.09
N ASP A 99 -16.47 6.62 7.89
CA ASP A 99 -17.39 6.85 9.01
C ASP A 99 -17.76 5.53 9.68
N GLY A 100 -17.61 5.50 10.99
CA GLY A 100 -18.17 4.49 11.87
C GLY A 100 -19.59 4.84 12.33
N TYR A 101 -20.13 4.05 13.25
CA TYR A 101 -21.37 4.40 13.95
C TYR A 101 -21.12 5.45 15.03
N ALA A 102 -19.96 5.37 15.71
CA ALA A 102 -19.61 6.28 16.80
C ALA A 102 -18.54 7.30 16.41
N ASN A 103 -17.67 6.97 15.45
CA ASN A 103 -16.54 7.81 15.07
C ASN A 103 -16.68 8.34 13.64
N ASN A 104 -16.33 9.61 13.44
CA ASN A 104 -16.29 10.20 12.10
C ASN A 104 -14.97 9.88 11.38
N GLN A 105 -14.98 10.04 10.06
CA GLN A 105 -13.82 9.85 9.19
C GLN A 105 -12.58 10.61 9.66
N HIS A 106 -12.73 11.85 10.14
CA HIS A 106 -11.61 12.65 10.64
C HIS A 106 -10.94 12.02 11.87
N MET A 107 -11.74 11.53 12.83
CA MET A 107 -11.25 10.84 14.03
C MET A 107 -10.52 9.55 13.65
N ALA A 108 -11.10 8.75 12.76
CA ALA A 108 -10.50 7.50 12.30
C ALA A 108 -9.12 7.74 11.64
N ILE A 109 -9.04 8.70 10.72
CA ILE A 109 -7.78 9.07 10.05
C ILE A 109 -6.76 9.60 11.07
N ALA A 110 -7.16 10.49 11.98
CA ALA A 110 -6.27 11.09 12.97
C ALA A 110 -5.68 10.05 13.95
N MET A 111 -6.48 9.07 14.36
CA MET A 111 -6.03 7.98 15.23
C MET A 111 -5.00 7.09 14.53
N VAL A 112 -5.29 6.69 13.29
CA VAL A 112 -4.34 5.92 12.46
C VAL A 112 -3.06 6.72 12.22
N ALA A 113 -3.16 8.02 11.93
CA ALA A 113 -2.02 8.91 11.74
C ALA A 113 -1.15 9.02 13.00
N THR A 114 -1.79 9.18 14.16
CA THR A 114 -1.10 9.29 15.45
C THR A 114 -0.34 8.00 15.76
N CYS A 115 -0.97 6.84 15.57
CA CYS A 115 -0.31 5.55 15.75
C CYS A 115 0.82 5.33 14.73
N LEU A 116 0.61 5.69 13.46
CA LEU A 116 1.63 5.57 12.41
C LEU A 116 2.86 6.45 12.69
N SER A 117 2.67 7.59 13.35
CA SER A 117 3.75 8.50 13.76
C SER A 117 4.56 8.01 14.97
N ARG A 118 3.97 7.13 15.80
CA ARG A 118 4.54 6.70 17.10
C ARG A 118 5.03 5.26 17.13
N ALA A 119 4.35 4.34 16.43
CA ALA A 119 4.58 2.91 16.57
C ALA A 119 5.69 2.39 15.64
N ASP A 120 6.32 1.28 16.06
CA ASP A 120 7.08 0.46 15.14
C ASP A 120 6.13 -0.07 14.05
N LYS A 121 6.37 0.37 12.81
CA LYS A 121 5.33 0.52 11.76
C LYS A 121 4.59 -0.77 11.40
N LEU A 122 5.18 -1.93 11.69
CA LEU A 122 4.70 -3.25 11.27
C LEU A 122 3.59 -3.82 12.18
N ASP A 123 3.74 -3.71 13.50
CA ASP A 123 2.76 -4.30 14.43
C ASP A 123 1.44 -3.54 14.42
N PHE A 124 1.52 -2.21 14.30
CA PHE A 124 0.36 -1.34 14.15
C PHE A 124 -0.48 -1.70 12.92
N ALA A 125 0.13 -1.78 11.75
CA ALA A 125 -0.58 -2.08 10.51
C ALA A 125 -1.27 -3.45 10.61
N LYS A 126 -0.58 -4.45 11.16
CA LYS A 126 -1.12 -5.79 11.38
C LYS A 126 -2.36 -5.76 12.29
N THR A 127 -2.33 -4.98 13.38
CA THR A 127 -3.48 -4.80 14.27
C THR A 127 -4.67 -4.18 13.54
N VAL A 128 -4.45 -3.14 12.73
CA VAL A 128 -5.52 -2.53 11.92
C VAL A 128 -6.15 -3.55 10.97
N PHE A 129 -5.34 -4.33 10.23
CA PHE A 129 -5.85 -5.36 9.32
C PHE A 129 -6.61 -6.48 10.02
N ILE A 130 -6.10 -6.95 11.17
CA ILE A 130 -6.76 -8.00 11.94
C ILE A 130 -8.10 -7.50 12.46
N THR A 131 -8.13 -6.30 13.03
CA THR A 131 -9.35 -5.70 13.59
C THR A 131 -10.38 -5.43 12.50
N ALA A 132 -9.97 -4.86 11.36
CA ALA A 132 -10.87 -4.60 10.22
C ALA A 132 -11.56 -5.87 9.70
N ARG A 133 -10.88 -7.03 9.77
CA ARG A 133 -11.40 -8.32 9.29
C ARG A 133 -12.29 -9.05 10.29
N LYS A 134 -12.34 -8.63 11.57
CA LYS A 134 -13.19 -9.29 12.59
C LYS A 134 -14.67 -9.15 12.28
N THR A 135 -15.05 -8.04 11.67
CA THR A 135 -16.45 -7.72 11.34
C THR A 135 -16.59 -7.52 9.83
N LYS A 136 -17.70 -7.98 9.24
CA LYS A 136 -18.03 -7.73 7.83
C LYS A 136 -18.58 -6.32 7.57
N ASP A 137 -19.03 -5.64 8.63
CA ASP A 137 -19.57 -4.28 8.56
C ASP A 137 -18.44 -3.27 8.69
N VAL A 138 -18.24 -2.49 7.63
CA VAL A 138 -17.19 -1.46 7.53
C VAL A 138 -17.31 -0.42 8.64
N ARG A 139 -18.53 0.04 8.96
CA ARG A 139 -18.74 1.10 9.96
C ARG A 139 -18.35 0.63 11.34
N LYS A 140 -18.74 -0.60 11.69
CA LYS A 140 -18.32 -1.23 12.93
C LYS A 140 -16.82 -1.50 12.95
N SER A 141 -16.23 -1.95 11.84
CA SER A 141 -14.78 -2.14 11.73
C SER A 141 -13.99 -0.84 11.94
N VAL A 142 -14.51 0.31 11.47
CA VAL A 142 -13.92 1.62 11.77
C VAL A 142 -13.93 1.89 13.27
N ASP A 143 -15.08 1.73 13.94
CA ASP A 143 -15.18 1.95 15.38
C ASP A 143 -14.26 1.01 16.17
N ASP A 144 -14.22 -0.27 15.81
CA ASP A 144 -13.35 -1.27 16.42
C ASP A 144 -11.86 -0.89 16.26
N ILE A 145 -11.46 -0.37 15.09
CA ILE A 145 -10.09 0.12 14.85
C ILE A 145 -9.80 1.29 15.77
N VAL A 146 -10.67 2.31 15.81
CA VAL A 146 -10.47 3.49 16.66
C VAL A 146 -10.34 3.10 18.13
N GLU A 147 -11.19 2.19 18.59
CA GLU A 147 -11.16 1.69 19.96
C GLU A 147 -9.84 0.97 20.27
N VAL A 148 -9.41 0.03 19.42
CA VAL A 148 -8.15 -0.71 19.62
C VAL A 148 -6.94 0.22 19.61
N LEU A 149 -6.91 1.19 18.70
CA LEU A 149 -5.83 2.16 18.60
C LEU A 149 -5.78 3.11 19.80
N SER A 150 -6.95 3.50 20.33
CA SER A 150 -7.02 4.33 21.54
C SER A 150 -6.39 3.65 22.74
N ARG A 151 -6.59 2.33 22.91
CA ARG A 151 -5.97 1.54 23.97
C ARG A 151 -4.46 1.46 23.79
N HIS A 152 -3.99 1.18 22.57
CA HIS A 152 -2.55 1.16 22.27
C HIS A 152 -1.85 2.48 22.55
N LEU A 153 -2.50 3.61 22.27
CA LEU A 153 -1.94 4.93 22.58
C LEU A 153 -1.91 5.21 24.09
N ALA A 154 -2.89 4.72 24.85
CA ALA A 154 -2.94 4.87 26.30
C ALA A 154 -1.88 4.00 27.02
N GLU A 155 -1.59 2.80 26.50
CA GLU A 155 -0.55 1.90 27.04
C GLU A 155 0.88 2.37 26.75
N ALA A 156 1.06 3.24 25.75
CA ALA A 156 2.36 3.77 25.33
C ALA A 156 2.74 5.12 26.01
N GLN A 157 1.88 5.64 26.91
CA GLN A 157 2.12 6.84 27.73
C GLN A 157 2.61 6.47 29.12
#